data_AF-A0A6J1CXT8-F1
#
_entry.id   AF-A0A6J1CXT8-F1
#
_cell.length_a   1.000
_cell.length_b   1.000
_cell.length_c   1.000
_cell.angle_alpha   90.00
_cell.angle_beta   90.00
_cell.angle_gamma   90.00
#
_symmetry.space_group_name_H-M   'P 1'
#
loop_
_entity.id
_entity.type
_entity.pdbx_description
1 polymer ?
#
loop_
_entity_poly.entity_id
_entity_poly.type
_entity_poly.pdbx_seq_one_letter_code
_entity_poly.pdbx_strand_id
1 'polypeptide(L)'
;MGDDNWEKLQLPSANVGRLMKKIIPQTSKISKEAKQTMQECATEFISFVTSEAAEKCNRENRRTLNGEDIYWAFGALGLDNYADATAKYLLNYRDAQTMKIHNKHCGFQQQGEHNNHDDNGDDDGKFYLANKGESSQTN
;
A
#
# COMPACT_ATOMS: atom_id res chain seq x y z
N MET A 1 36.66 3.50 13.73
CA MET A 1 35.37 4.16 13.46
C MET A 1 34.37 3.04 13.25
N GLY A 2 33.24 3.12 13.93
CA GLY A 2 32.48 1.98 14.44
C GLY A 2 32.06 0.95 13.41
N ASP A 3 31.95 -0.29 13.88
CA ASP A 3 31.50 -1.44 13.12
C ASP A 3 30.28 -1.08 12.27
N ASP A 4 30.57 -1.05 10.98
CA ASP A 4 29.70 -0.83 9.85
C ASP A 4 28.60 -1.90 9.85
N ASN A 5 27.61 -1.71 10.71
CA ASN A 5 26.44 -2.58 10.90
C ASN A 5 25.43 -2.44 9.75
N TRP A 6 25.89 -2.16 8.52
CA TRP A 6 25.08 -2.16 7.29
C TRP A 6 24.73 -3.60 6.86
N GLU A 7 25.51 -4.60 7.29
CA GLU A 7 25.16 -6.02 7.14
C GLU A 7 23.79 -6.36 7.78
N LYS A 8 23.31 -5.56 8.74
CA LYS A 8 22.04 -5.79 9.44
C LYS A 8 20.79 -5.34 8.67
N LEU A 9 20.93 -4.56 7.59
CA LEU A 9 19.80 -4.05 6.79
C LEU A 9 19.48 -4.92 5.57
N GLN A 10 19.97 -6.15 5.52
CA GLN A 10 19.67 -7.07 4.43
C GLN A 10 18.28 -7.68 4.58
N LEU A 11 17.55 -7.74 3.47
CA LEU A 11 16.29 -8.49 3.40
C LEU A 11 16.55 -9.98 3.67
N PRO A 12 15.61 -10.72 4.29
CA PRO A 12 15.80 -12.15 4.51
C PRO A 12 16.09 -12.91 3.21
N SER A 13 17.24 -13.61 3.15
CA SER A 13 17.70 -14.32 1.96
C SER A 13 16.66 -15.30 1.39
N ALA A 14 15.86 -15.94 2.26
CA ALA A 14 14.76 -16.81 1.86
C ALA A 14 13.66 -16.09 1.06
N ASN A 15 13.34 -14.85 1.44
CA ASN A 15 12.33 -14.04 0.76
C ASN A 15 12.85 -13.56 -0.61
N VAL A 16 14.10 -13.10 -0.66
CA VAL A 16 14.77 -12.72 -1.92
C VAL A 16 14.83 -13.93 -2.86
N GLY A 17 15.30 -15.09 -2.38
CA GLY A 17 15.34 -16.30 -3.18
C GLY A 17 13.98 -16.75 -3.70
N ARG A 18 12.92 -16.65 -2.90
CA ARG A 18 11.54 -16.96 -3.33
C ARG A 18 11.05 -16.00 -4.41
N LEU A 19 11.37 -14.70 -4.31
CA LEU A 19 10.97 -13.70 -5.29
C LEU A 19 11.74 -13.87 -6.61
N MET A 20 13.06 -14.04 -6.56
CA MET A 20 13.90 -14.35 -7.73
C MET A 20 13.38 -15.59 -8.47
N LYS A 21 12.90 -16.60 -7.72
CA LYS A 21 12.32 -17.82 -8.28
C LYS A 21 11.04 -17.62 -9.09
N LYS A 22 10.30 -16.53 -8.88
CA LYS A 22 9.05 -16.26 -9.61
C LYS A 22 9.28 -15.84 -11.06
N ILE A 23 10.46 -15.32 -11.38
CA ILE A 23 10.78 -14.76 -12.71
C ILE A 23 11.69 -15.67 -13.54
N ILE A 24 12.04 -16.86 -13.04
CA ILE A 24 12.84 -17.86 -13.74
C ILE A 24 12.12 -19.22 -13.75
N PRO A 25 12.51 -20.17 -14.61
CA PRO A 25 11.94 -21.50 -14.60
C PRO A 25 12.02 -22.19 -13.23
N GLN A 26 10.98 -22.96 -12.89
CA GLN A 26 10.89 -23.63 -11.59
C GLN A 26 12.02 -24.65 -11.37
N THR A 27 12.51 -25.27 -12.43
CA THR A 27 13.61 -26.24 -12.41
C THR A 27 15.00 -25.63 -12.20
N SER A 28 15.17 -24.32 -12.41
CA SER A 28 16.47 -23.66 -12.29
C SER A 28 17.01 -23.67 -10.85
N LYS A 29 18.30 -23.45 -10.65
CA LYS A 29 18.88 -23.25 -9.30
C LYS A 29 19.40 -21.83 -9.18
N ILE A 30 19.34 -21.27 -7.98
CA ILE A 30 19.91 -19.96 -7.66
C ILE A 30 21.02 -20.20 -6.65
N SER A 31 22.24 -19.76 -6.98
CA SER A 31 23.40 -19.89 -6.10
C SER A 31 23.25 -19.06 -4.83
N LYS A 32 24.11 -19.29 -3.83
CA LYS A 32 24.13 -18.51 -2.60
C LYS A 32 24.57 -17.08 -2.90
N GLU A 33 25.59 -16.94 -3.74
CA GLU A 33 26.21 -15.68 -4.14
C GLU A 33 25.21 -14.80 -4.88
N ALA A 34 24.42 -15.37 -5.81
CA ALA A 34 23.39 -14.61 -6.52
C ALA A 34 22.30 -14.05 -5.59
N LYS A 35 21.92 -14.78 -4.54
CA LYS A 35 20.96 -14.28 -3.55
C LYS A 35 21.57 -13.15 -2.73
N GLN A 36 22.84 -13.27 -2.36
CA GLN A 36 23.58 -12.28 -1.59
C GLN A 36 23.70 -10.97 -2.38
N THR A 37 24.14 -11.05 -3.65
CA THR A 37 24.18 -9.89 -4.55
C THR A 37 22.82 -9.24 -4.69
N MET A 38 21.74 -10.02 -4.85
CA MET A 38 20.39 -9.45 -4.92
C MET A 38 19.93 -8.80 -3.61
N GLN A 39 20.35 -9.29 -2.44
CA GLN A 39 20.08 -8.64 -1.16
C GLN A 39 20.76 -7.27 -1.10
N GLU A 40 22.04 -7.20 -1.51
CA GLU A 40 22.81 -5.96 -1.57
C GLU A 40 22.18 -4.96 -2.55
N CYS A 41 21.86 -5.39 -3.77
CA CYS A 41 21.18 -4.55 -4.77
C CYS A 41 19.81 -4.06 -4.28
N ALA A 42 19.04 -4.89 -3.56
CA ALA A 42 17.75 -4.48 -3.03
C ALA A 42 17.89 -3.42 -1.93
N THR A 43 18.88 -3.56 -1.04
CA THR A 43 19.17 -2.57 0.00
C THR A 43 19.65 -1.25 -0.62
N GLU A 44 20.53 -1.32 -1.63
CA GLU A 44 20.97 -0.15 -2.38
C GLU A 44 19.81 0.52 -3.12
N PHE A 45 18.95 -0.26 -3.78
CA PHE A 45 17.77 0.25 -4.48
C PHE A 45 16.83 1.04 -3.56
N ILE A 46 16.55 0.51 -2.36
CA ILE A 46 15.74 1.22 -1.36
C ILE A 46 16.42 2.54 -0.99
N SER A 47 17.73 2.52 -0.77
CA SER A 47 18.50 3.71 -0.37
C SER A 47 18.50 4.75 -1.48
N PHE A 48 18.72 4.33 -2.72
CA PHE A 48 18.76 5.16 -3.92
C PHE A 48 17.42 5.86 -4.19
N VAL A 49 16.31 5.11 -4.20
CA VAL A 49 14.97 5.69 -4.42
C VAL A 49 14.60 6.61 -3.26
N THR A 50 14.91 6.21 -2.03
CA THR A 50 14.60 7.03 -0.84
C THR A 50 15.42 8.31 -0.81
N SER A 51 16.68 8.30 -1.27
CA SER A 51 17.50 9.51 -1.34
C SER A 51 16.95 10.52 -2.35
N GLU A 52 16.50 10.06 -3.52
CA GLU A 52 15.90 10.93 -4.54
C GLU A 52 14.60 11.56 -4.02
N ALA A 53 13.74 10.76 -3.39
CA ALA A 53 12.51 11.25 -2.76
C ALA A 53 12.81 12.24 -1.62
N ALA A 54 13.83 11.97 -0.81
CA ALA A 54 14.25 12.83 0.30
C ALA A 54 14.76 14.16 -0.22
N GLU A 55 15.50 14.17 -1.33
CA GLU A 55 15.99 15.39 -1.95
C GLU A 55 14.83 16.28 -2.40
N LYS A 56 13.82 15.74 -3.10
CA LYS A 56 12.61 16.49 -3.45
C LYS A 56 11.89 17.02 -2.22
N CYS A 57 11.65 16.17 -1.22
CA CYS A 57 10.98 16.56 0.01
C CYS A 57 11.68 17.74 0.69
N ASN A 58 13.02 17.68 0.76
CA ASN A 58 13.83 18.74 1.33
C ASN A 58 13.80 20.02 0.49
N ARG A 59 13.83 19.91 -0.85
CA ARG A 59 13.70 21.04 -1.79
C ARG A 59 12.38 21.79 -1.64
N GLU A 60 11.32 21.07 -1.24
CA GLU A 60 10.01 21.62 -0.92
C GLU A 60 9.88 22.11 0.54
N ASN A 61 10.99 22.19 1.29
CA ASN A 61 11.04 22.58 2.71
C ASN A 61 10.17 21.70 3.63
N ARG A 62 9.94 20.44 3.25
CA ARG A 62 9.21 19.47 4.07
C ARG A 62 10.20 18.57 4.82
N ARG A 63 9.86 18.23 6.06
CA ARG A 63 10.63 17.31 6.93
C ARG A 63 10.11 15.88 6.94
N THR A 64 8.96 15.65 6.30
CA THR A 64 8.26 14.36 6.29
C THR A 64 8.12 13.88 4.86
N LEU A 65 8.71 12.72 4.58
CA LEU A 65 8.56 11.99 3.33
C LEU A 65 7.15 11.42 3.22
N ASN A 66 6.50 11.68 2.08
CA ASN A 66 5.16 11.20 1.78
C ASN A 66 5.16 10.19 0.61
N GLY A 67 4.05 9.49 0.41
CA GLY A 67 3.90 8.53 -0.70
C GLY A 67 4.06 9.18 -2.08
N GLU A 68 3.66 10.44 -2.23
CA GLU A 68 3.86 11.22 -3.45
C GLU A 68 5.34 11.45 -3.79
N ASP A 69 6.21 11.55 -2.80
CA ASP A 69 7.64 11.75 -3.03
C ASP A 69 8.27 10.50 -3.62
N ILE A 70 7.83 9.33 -3.14
CA ILE A 70 8.25 8.03 -3.67
C ILE A 70 7.72 7.85 -5.10
N TYR A 71 6.44 8.16 -5.33
CA TYR A 71 5.84 8.13 -6.68
C TYR A 71 6.63 9.02 -7.65
N TRP A 72 6.94 10.26 -7.25
CA TRP A 72 7.70 11.18 -8.08
C TRP A 72 9.13 10.68 -8.33
N ALA A 73 9.82 10.17 -7.30
CA ALA A 73 11.19 9.67 -7.42
C ALA A 73 11.29 8.56 -8.47
N PHE A 74 10.31 7.64 -8.52
CA PHE A 74 10.30 6.63 -9.58
C PHE A 74 10.25 7.22 -10.99
N GLY A 75 9.42 8.25 -11.22
CA GLY A 75 9.39 8.94 -12.51
C GLY A 75 10.69 9.70 -12.81
N ALA A 76 11.25 10.40 -11.82
CA ALA A 76 12.51 11.13 -11.97
C ALA A 76 13.71 10.22 -12.31
N LEU A 77 13.69 8.99 -11.81
CA LEU A 77 14.71 7.97 -12.05
C LEU A 77 14.48 7.16 -13.34
N GLY A 78 13.42 7.45 -14.11
CA GLY A 78 13.07 6.71 -15.33
C GLY A 78 12.49 5.31 -15.08
N LEU A 79 11.94 5.07 -13.90
CA LEU A 79 11.30 3.82 -13.47
C LEU A 79 9.77 3.92 -13.58
N ASP A 80 9.26 4.36 -14.74
CA ASP A 80 7.85 4.72 -14.93
C ASP A 80 6.86 3.59 -14.58
N ASN A 81 7.22 2.35 -14.89
CA ASN A 81 6.41 1.18 -14.54
C ASN A 81 6.24 0.99 -13.02
N TYR A 82 7.22 1.45 -12.22
CA TYR A 82 7.14 1.48 -10.76
C TYR A 82 6.36 2.69 -10.25
N ALA A 83 6.43 3.83 -10.94
CA ALA A 83 5.61 5.00 -10.63
C ALA A 83 4.12 4.66 -10.77
N ASP A 84 3.72 4.04 -11.88
CA ASP A 84 2.33 3.59 -12.12
C ASP A 84 1.83 2.60 -11.05
N ALA A 85 2.68 1.64 -10.67
CA ALA A 85 2.35 0.68 -9.63
C ALA A 85 2.19 1.36 -8.27
N THR A 86 3.07 2.31 -7.94
CA THR A 86 3.03 3.09 -6.69
C THR A 86 1.80 3.97 -6.62
N ALA A 87 1.41 4.62 -7.71
CA ALA A 87 0.20 5.44 -7.78
C ALA A 87 -1.06 4.63 -7.46
N LYS A 88 -1.20 3.44 -8.09
CA LYS A 88 -2.31 2.51 -7.82
C LYS A 88 -2.30 2.04 -6.36
N TYR A 89 -1.12 1.72 -5.83
CA TYR A 89 -0.99 1.30 -4.44
C TYR A 89 -1.39 2.41 -3.46
N LEU A 90 -0.95 3.66 -3.69
CA LEU A 90 -1.28 4.80 -2.85
C LEU A 90 -2.78 5.09 -2.82
N LEU A 91 -3.45 4.99 -3.98
CA LEU A 91 -4.91 5.12 -4.07
C LEU A 91 -5.62 4.04 -3.23
N ASN A 92 -5.30 2.77 -3.47
CA ASN A 92 -5.90 1.66 -2.74
C ASN A 92 -5.64 1.74 -1.23
N TYR A 93 -4.45 2.19 -0.83
CA TYR A 93 -4.10 2.39 0.58
C TYR A 93 -4.98 3.45 1.23
N ARG A 94 -5.22 4.57 0.54
CA ARG A 94 -6.10 5.65 1.04
C ARG A 94 -7.54 5.18 1.20
N ASP A 95 -8.07 4.47 0.21
CA ASP A 95 -9.44 3.93 0.26
C ASP A 95 -9.58 2.96 1.45
N ALA A 96 -8.61 2.06 1.63
CA ALA A 96 -8.59 1.13 2.74
C ALA A 96 -8.49 1.82 4.11
N GLN A 97 -7.76 2.95 4.21
CA GLN A 97 -7.71 3.74 5.45
C GLN A 97 -9.05 4.40 5.75
N THR A 98 -9.71 4.97 4.73
CA THR A 98 -11.05 5.57 4.87
C THR A 98 -12.08 4.54 5.34
N MET A 99 -12.09 3.35 4.76
CA MET A 99 -12.99 2.26 5.17
C MET A 99 -12.77 1.81 6.62
N LYS A 100 -11.52 1.74 7.07
CA LYS A 100 -11.19 1.41 8.48
C LYS A 100 -11.70 2.48 9.45
N ILE A 101 -11.64 3.75 9.07
CA ILE A 101 -12.16 4.86 9.87
C ILE A 101 -13.68 4.78 9.94
N HIS A 102 -14.35 4.54 8.81
CA HIS A 102 -15.80 4.41 8.76
C HIS A 102 -16.31 3.23 9.61
N ASN A 103 -15.65 2.08 9.55
CA ASN A 103 -16.01 0.91 10.38
C ASN A 103 -15.78 1.17 11.88
N LYS A 104 -14.75 1.93 12.25
CA LYS A 104 -14.55 2.37 13.65
C LYS A 104 -15.64 3.32 14.12
N HIS A 105 -16.08 4.27 13.29
CA HIS A 105 -17.13 5.23 13.65
C HIS A 105 -18.51 4.57 13.78
N CYS A 106 -18.83 3.59 12.92
CA CYS A 106 -20.08 2.83 13.00
C CYS A 106 -20.09 1.84 14.19
N GLY A 107 -18.93 1.34 14.62
CA GLY A 107 -18.81 0.44 15.78
C GLY A 107 -19.01 1.11 17.15
N PHE A 108 -19.08 2.44 17.23
CA PHE A 108 -19.33 3.18 18.48
C PHE A 108 -20.81 3.51 18.75
N GLN A 109 -21.74 3.16 17.85
CA GLN A 109 -23.18 3.37 18.05
C GLN A 109 -23.98 2.10 18.39
N GLN A 110 -23.34 0.94 18.56
CA GLN A 110 -23.99 -0.29 19.06
C GLN A 110 -23.51 -0.63 20.48
N GLN A 111 -23.72 0.28 21.44
CA GLN A 111 -23.73 -0.06 22.86
C GLN A 111 -24.58 0.93 23.64
N GLY A 112 -25.88 0.88 23.35
CA GLY A 112 -26.93 1.46 24.16
C GLY A 112 -28.22 0.72 23.87
N GLU A 113 -28.91 0.32 24.93
CA GLU A 113 -30.31 -0.15 24.95
C GLU A 113 -30.56 -1.67 24.91
N HIS A 114 -30.67 -2.23 26.11
CA HIS A 114 -31.69 -3.24 26.43
C HIS A 114 -32.24 -2.98 27.85
N ASN A 115 -33.43 -2.38 27.93
CA ASN A 115 -34.63 -2.98 28.56
C ASN A 115 -35.84 -2.03 28.62
N ASN A 116 -36.78 -2.28 27.70
CA ASN A 116 -38.26 -2.32 27.77
C ASN A 116 -39.04 -1.27 28.59
N HIS A 117 -39.85 -0.46 27.89
CA HIS A 117 -41.33 -0.50 28.01
C HIS A 117 -42.05 0.23 26.85
N ASP A 118 -42.93 -0.52 26.18
CA ASP A 118 -44.21 -0.20 25.53
C ASP A 118 -44.46 1.16 24.84
N ASP A 119 -44.69 1.13 23.52
CA ASP A 119 -46.03 1.15 22.88
C ASP A 119 -46.10 1.99 21.58
N ASN A 120 -46.70 1.39 20.55
CA ASN A 120 -47.34 1.94 19.33
C ASN A 120 -46.58 2.78 18.27
N GLY A 121 -46.66 2.30 17.01
CA GLY A 121 -46.90 3.15 15.83
C GLY A 121 -46.04 2.88 14.59
N ASP A 122 -46.65 2.19 13.60
CA ASP A 122 -46.51 2.31 12.12
C ASP A 122 -45.11 2.25 11.46
N ASP A 123 -44.82 1.18 10.70
CA ASP A 123 -44.81 1.14 9.22
C ASP A 123 -43.72 2.07 8.64
N ASP A 124 -42.58 1.62 8.10
CA ASP A 124 -42.49 0.86 6.86
C ASP A 124 -41.05 0.34 6.61
N GLY A 125 -40.89 -0.98 6.52
CA GLY A 125 -39.63 -1.61 6.14
C GLY A 125 -39.39 -1.54 4.63
N LYS A 126 -38.69 -0.51 4.12
CA LYS A 126 -38.05 -0.53 2.79
C LYS A 126 -36.88 0.45 2.66
N PHE A 127 -35.62 -0.01 2.78
CA PHE A 127 -34.57 0.36 1.81
C PHE A 127 -33.32 -0.51 1.94
N TYR A 128 -33.40 -1.78 1.52
CA TYR A 128 -32.24 -2.49 0.99
C TYR A 128 -32.54 -2.86 -0.45
N LEU A 129 -31.57 -2.57 -1.32
CA LEU A 129 -31.44 -3.00 -2.72
C LEU A 129 -32.20 -2.19 -3.77
N ALA A 130 -31.51 -1.21 -4.36
CA ALA A 130 -31.65 -0.93 -5.79
C ALA A 130 -30.27 -0.62 -6.37
N ASN A 131 -29.64 -1.67 -6.89
CA ASN A 131 -28.46 -1.59 -7.73
C ASN A 131 -28.92 -1.68 -9.19
N LYS A 132 -28.26 -0.89 -10.05
CA LYS A 132 -28.27 -0.89 -11.53
C LYS A 132 -29.36 -0.08 -12.25
N GLY A 133 -28.85 0.89 -13.01
CA GLY A 133 -29.01 0.87 -14.45
C GLY A 133 -29.93 1.95 -15.02
N GLU A 134 -29.36 3.08 -15.39
CA GLU A 134 -29.96 3.93 -16.41
C GLU A 134 -29.04 3.99 -17.62
N SER A 135 -29.35 3.15 -18.59
CA SER A 135 -29.10 3.39 -20.01
C SER A 135 -30.37 4.00 -20.60
N SER A 136 -30.32 5.28 -20.96
CA SER A 136 -31.41 5.94 -21.69
C SER A 136 -31.06 6.01 -23.17
N GLN A 137 -31.87 5.32 -23.99
CA GLN A 137 -32.01 5.57 -25.42
C GLN A 137 -33.47 5.99 -25.70
N THR A 138 -33.58 7.10 -26.42
CA THR A 138 -34.56 7.42 -27.51
C THR A 138 -36.06 7.24 -27.28
N ASN A 139 -36.80 8.33 -27.48
CA ASN A 139 -37.52 8.56 -28.74
C ASN A 139 -37.74 10.06 -28.99
#